data_AF-A0A221RA89-F1
#
_entry.id   AF-A0A221RA89-F1
#
_cell.length_a   1.000
_cell.length_b   1.000
_cell.length_c   1.000
_cell.angle_alpha   90.00
_cell.angle_beta   90.00
_cell.angle_gamma   90.00
#
_symmetry.space_group_name_H-M   'P 1'
#
loop_
_entity.id
_entity.type
_entity.pdbx_description
1 polymer ?
#
loop_
_entity_poly.entity_id
_entity_poly.type
_entity_poly.pdbx_seq_one_letter_code
_entity_poly.pdbx_strand_id
1 'polypeptide(L)' 'MDRFFHAADRAAAIWGPAAHGDPNAPVVHRHDAFEQASDQELLTFAVETDSEGHHYAVRKDEKPPMTHL' A
#
# COMPACT_ATOMS: atom_id res chain seq x y z
N MET A 1 5.03 5.31 -28.18
CA MET A 1 5.83 4.58 -27.18
C MET A 1 7.27 4.34 -27.65
N ASP A 2 7.52 4.26 -28.95
CA ASP A 2 8.84 3.92 -29.53
C ASP A 2 9.99 4.87 -29.19
N ARG A 3 9.73 6.17 -29.01
CA ARG A 3 10.79 7.15 -28.72
C ARG A 3 11.50 6.94 -27.37
N PHE A 4 10.78 6.45 -26.36
CA PHE A 4 11.35 6.22 -25.03
C PHE A 4 12.27 5.00 -25.01
N PHE A 5 11.87 3.92 -25.66
CA PHE A 5 12.70 2.72 -25.82
C PHE A 5 13.99 3.04 -26.58
N HIS A 6 13.91 3.79 -27.69
CA HIS A 6 15.10 4.20 -28.45
C HIS A 6 16.07 5.11 -27.69
N ALA A 7 15.56 5.96 -26.79
CA ALA A 7 16.40 6.79 -25.93
C ALA A 7 17.12 5.95 -24.85
N ALA A 8 16.41 5.00 -24.25
CA ALA A 8 16.98 4.07 -23.27
C ALA A 8 18.06 3.18 -23.91
N ASP A 9 17.84 2.66 -25.12
CA ASP A 9 18.81 1.84 -25.85
C ASP A 9 20.12 2.60 -26.15
N ARG A 10 20.01 3.87 -26.56
CA ARG A 10 21.18 4.73 -26.81
C ARG A 10 21.94 5.07 -25.54
N ALA A 11 21.23 5.29 -24.44
CA ALA A 11 21.84 5.51 -23.15
C ALA A 11 22.58 4.25 -22.69
N ALA A 12 21.98 3.06 -22.83
CA ALA A 12 22.58 1.79 -22.47
C ALA A 12 23.83 1.46 -23.31
N ALA A 13 23.90 1.89 -24.56
CA ALA A 13 25.09 1.73 -25.40
C ALA A 13 26.31 2.53 -24.90
N ILE A 14 26.10 3.62 -24.14
CA ILE A 14 27.18 4.47 -23.60
C ILE A 14 27.49 4.10 -22.16
N TRP A 15 26.46 3.89 -21.33
CA TRP A 15 26.61 3.69 -19.89
C TRP A 15 26.48 2.22 -19.45
N GLY A 16 26.24 1.30 -20.38
CA GLY A 16 25.92 -0.09 -20.08
C GLY A 16 24.44 -0.27 -19.70
N PRO A 17 23.98 -1.53 -19.56
CA PRO A 17 22.64 -1.81 -19.09
C PRO A 17 22.43 -1.22 -17.70
N ALA A 18 21.18 -0.89 -17.37
CA ALA A 18 20.83 -0.44 -16.02
C ALA A 18 21.36 -1.45 -15.01
N ALA A 19 22.05 -0.96 -13.97
CA ALA A 19 22.46 -1.81 -12.87
C ALA A 19 21.20 -2.38 -12.21
N HIS A 20 20.92 -3.65 -12.45
CA HIS A 20 20.01 -4.41 -11.61
C HIS A 20 20.71 -4.52 -10.24
N GLY A 21 19.98 -4.25 -9.16
CA GLY A 21 20.51 -4.43 -7.80
C GLY A 21 21.08 -5.85 -7.63
N ASP A 22 22.03 -6.02 -6.72
CA ASP A 22 22.63 -7.34 -6.45
C ASP A 22 21.51 -8.34 -6.13
N PRO A 23 21.33 -9.40 -6.94
CA PRO A 23 20.26 -10.37 -6.72
C PRO A 23 20.47 -11.19 -5.43
N ASN A 24 21.68 -11.15 -4.86
CA ASN A 24 22.01 -11.78 -3.57
C ASN A 24 21.87 -10.80 -2.39
N ALA A 25 21.57 -9.52 -2.66
CA ALA A 25 21.33 -8.58 -1.58
C ALA A 25 20.09 -8.99 -0.78
N PRO A 26 20.11 -8.83 0.55
CA PRO A 26 18.95 -9.16 1.37
C PRO A 26 17.77 -8.24 1.03
N VAL A 27 16.58 -8.82 0.92
CA VAL A 27 15.34 -8.05 0.83
C VAL A 27 15.07 -7.42 2.19
N VAL A 28 15.08 -6.09 2.26
CA VAL A 28 14.78 -5.34 3.48
C VAL A 28 13.33 -4.90 3.44
N HIS A 29 12.48 -5.56 4.23
CA HIS A 29 11.08 -5.19 4.37
C HIS A 29 10.93 -4.02 5.34
N ARG A 30 11.04 -2.80 4.82
CA ARG A 30 10.98 -1.57 5.63
C ARG A 30 9.60 -1.26 6.21
N HIS A 31 8.56 -1.97 5.76
CA HIS A 31 7.18 -1.71 6.14
C HIS A 31 6.64 -2.67 7.20
N ASP A 32 7.36 -3.74 7.57
CA ASP A 32 6.88 -4.76 8.50
C ASP A 32 6.32 -4.18 9.81
N ALA A 33 7.03 -3.21 10.39
CA ALA A 33 6.60 -2.57 11.63
C ALA A 33 5.29 -1.79 11.49
N PHE A 34 5.10 -1.13 10.35
CA PHE A 34 3.88 -0.36 10.07
C PHE A 34 2.73 -1.27 9.68
N GLU A 35 2.98 -2.30 8.87
CA GLU A 35 1.99 -3.31 8.49
C GLU A 35 1.46 -4.03 9.73
N GLN A 36 2.35 -4.47 10.62
CA GLN A 36 1.96 -5.11 11.87
C GLN A 36 1.17 -4.15 12.78
N ALA A 37 1.60 -2.88 12.90
CA ALA A 37 0.86 -1.89 13.68
C ALA A 37 -0.53 -1.61 13.11
N SER A 38 -0.65 -1.49 11.78
CA SER A 38 -1.92 -1.32 11.08
C SER A 38 -2.84 -2.52 11.30
N ASP A 39 -2.34 -3.74 11.19
CA ASP A 39 -3.13 -4.94 11.46
C ASP A 39 -3.69 -4.95 12.88
N GLN A 40 -2.88 -4.58 13.87
CA GLN A 40 -3.35 -4.49 15.26
C GLN A 40 -4.39 -3.37 15.45
N GLU A 41 -4.21 -2.22 14.81
CA GLU A 41 -5.19 -1.13 14.86
C GLU A 41 -6.52 -1.54 14.21
N LEU A 42 -6.49 -2.23 13.07
CA LEU A 42 -7.70 -2.68 12.36
C LEU A 42 -8.56 -3.64 13.19
N LEU A 43 -7.96 -4.44 14.07
CA LEU A 43 -8.70 -5.33 14.98
C LEU A 43 -9.60 -4.56 15.96
N THR A 44 -9.37 -3.28 16.17
CA THR A 44 -10.18 -2.41 17.05
C THR A 44 -11.47 -1.92 16.38
N PHE A 45 -11.62 -2.14 15.07
CA PHE A 45 -12.82 -1.75 14.33
C PHE A 45 -13.80 -2.91 14.14
N ALA A 46 -15.08 -2.58 14.06
CA ALA A 46 -16.15 -3.44 13.54
C ALA A 46 -16.66 -2.87 12.22
N VAL A 47 -17.21 -3.72 11.35
CA VAL A 47 -17.87 -3.28 10.12
C VAL A 47 -19.37 -3.25 10.36
N GLU A 48 -19.98 -2.10 10.10
CA GLU A 48 -21.43 -1.92 10.15
C GLU A 48 -21.99 -1.70 8.75
N THR A 49 -23.28 -2.00 8.60
CA THR A 49 -24.02 -1.81 7.35
C THR A 49 -25.31 -1.06 7.64
N ASP A 50 -25.55 0.04 6.92
CA ASP A 50 -26.79 0.81 7.06
C ASP A 50 -27.96 0.18 6.27
N SER A 51 -29.14 0.78 6.38
CA SER A 51 -30.35 0.34 5.66
C SER A 51 -30.29 0.53 4.14
N GLU A 52 -29.35 1.34 3.63
CA GLU A 52 -29.12 1.58 2.21
C GLU A 52 -28.07 0.61 1.63
N GLY A 53 -27.36 -0.12 2.50
CA GLY A 53 -26.35 -1.11 2.16
C GLY A 53 -24.92 -0.56 2.15
N HIS A 54 -24.66 0.62 2.72
CA HIS A 54 -23.30 1.15 2.83
C HIS A 54 -22.53 0.51 3.98
N HIS A 55 -21.25 0.23 3.76
CA HIS A 55 -20.36 -0.38 4.76
C HIS A 55 -19.36 0.63 5.31
N TYR A 56 -19.23 0.68 6.64
CA TYR A 56 -18.29 1.58 7.31
C TYR A 56 -17.63 0.89 8.50
N ALA A 57 -16.41 1.33 8.82
CA ALA A 57 -15.68 0.86 9.98
C ALA A 57 -16.00 1.74 11.19
N VAL A 58 -16.42 1.14 12.29
CA VAL A 58 -16.66 1.81 13.58
C VAL A 58 -15.66 1.34 14.61
N ARG A 59 -15.13 2.23 15.45
CA ARG A 59 -14.28 1.83 16.59
C ARG A 59 -15.16 1.14 17.63
N LYS A 60 -14.78 -0.07 18.05
CA LYS A 60 -15.56 -0.88 19.01
C LYS A 60 -15.79 -0.19 20.36
N ASP A 61 -14.82 0.61 20.80
CA ASP A 61 -14.84 1.28 22.11
C ASP A 61 -15.41 2.71 22.04
N GLU A 62 -15.65 3.23 20.84
CA GLU A 62 -16.25 4.55 20.65
C GLU A 62 -17.77 4.40 20.64
N LYS A 63 -18.44 5.04 21.60
CA LYS A 63 -19.91 5.07 21.64
C LYS A 63 -20.39 5.67 20.30
N PRO A 64 -21.30 5.01 19.57
CA PRO A 64 -21.65 5.46 18.23
C PRO A 64 -22.11 6.92 18.26
N PRO A 65 -21.62 7.78 17.35
CA PRO A 65 -22.21 9.11 17.20
C PRO A 65 -23.69 8.88 16.88
N MET A 66 -24.57 9.53 17.66
CA MET A 66 -26.01 9.33 17.59
C MET A 66 -26.48 9.32 16.14
N THR A 67 -27.06 8.19 15.74
CA THR A 67 -27.81 8.01 14.49
C THR A 67 -28.74 9.21 14.32
N HIS A 68 -28.48 10.06 13.32
CA HIS A 68 -29.48 11.02 12.88
C HIS A 68 -30.60 10.22 12.21
N LEU A 69 -31.73 10.15 12.90
CA LEU A 69 -33.03 9.74 12.36
C LEU A 69 -33.49 10.73 11.28
#